data_AF-A0A8S9X1Y4-F1
#
_entry.id   AF-A0A8S9X1Y4-F1
#
_cell.length_a   1.000
_cell.length_b   1.000
_cell.length_c   1.000
_cell.angle_alpha   90.00
_cell.angle_beta   90.00
_cell.angle_gamma   90.00
#
_symmetry.space_group_name_H-M   'P 1'
#
loop_
_entity.id
_entity.type
_entity.pdbx_description
1 polymer ?
#
loop_
_entity_poly.entity_id
_entity_poly.type
_entity_poly.pdbx_seq_one_letter_code
_entity_poly.pdbx_strand_id
1 'polypeptide(L)'
;MMSARMLRSNSTLSAVAAAVNVPPASPAMGSKGVFSIINAAPSDHKFKHLFYQCGDSAFNVRVKEEIKLLQSSLPPGIWVTTFEDRM
;
A
#
# COMPACT_ATOMS: atom_id res chain seq x y z
N MET A 1 -22.10 -46.74 -28.98
CA MET A 1 -20.94 -46.32 -28.18
C MET A 1 -21.12 -44.86 -27.80
N MET A 2 -20.82 -44.53 -26.56
CA MET A 2 -21.42 -43.49 -25.71
C MET A 2 -21.23 -42.02 -26.16
N SER A 3 -22.27 -41.21 -25.94
CA SER A 3 -22.25 -39.74 -25.92
C SER A 3 -21.26 -39.17 -24.89
N ALA A 4 -20.57 -38.07 -25.23
CA ALA A 4 -19.85 -37.24 -24.28
C ALA A 4 -20.54 -35.87 -24.13
N ARG A 5 -21.08 -35.65 -22.92
CA ARG A 5 -21.69 -34.41 -22.43
C ARG A 5 -20.62 -33.34 -22.13
N MET A 6 -21.07 -32.08 -22.20
CA MET A 6 -20.46 -30.85 -21.68
C MET A 6 -19.59 -31.01 -20.42
N LEU A 7 -18.54 -30.19 -20.34
CA LEU A 7 -18.36 -29.33 -19.17
C LEU A 7 -17.80 -27.96 -19.61
N ARG A 8 -18.53 -26.90 -19.26
CA ARG A 8 -18.04 -25.53 -19.21
C ARG A 8 -17.05 -25.45 -18.05
N SER A 9 -15.94 -24.75 -18.25
CA SER A 9 -15.17 -24.19 -17.15
C SER A 9 -14.95 -22.71 -17.44
N ASN A 10 -15.97 -21.91 -17.11
CA ASN A 10 -15.78 -20.52 -16.70
C ASN A 10 -15.04 -20.55 -15.37
N SER A 11 -13.71 -20.49 -15.41
CA SER A 11 -12.87 -20.33 -14.23
C SER A 11 -12.84 -18.86 -13.85
N THR A 12 -13.89 -18.45 -13.14
CA THR A 12 -13.88 -17.55 -11.98
C THR A 12 -12.85 -16.41 -11.98
N LEU A 13 -13.38 -15.21 -12.19
CA LEU A 13 -13.00 -13.98 -11.50
C LEU A 13 -12.32 -14.26 -10.14
N SER A 14 -11.01 -14.02 -10.02
CA SER A 14 -10.39 -13.68 -8.74
C SER A 14 -9.00 -13.10 -8.94
N ALA A 15 -8.97 -11.81 -9.25
CA ALA A 15 -7.87 -10.94 -8.83
C ALA A 15 -8.45 -9.59 -8.38
N VAL A 16 -9.55 -9.65 -7.61
CA VAL A 16 -9.94 -8.54 -6.74
C VAL A 16 -9.04 -8.63 -5.51
N ALA A 17 -7.87 -8.00 -5.61
CA ALA A 17 -7.11 -7.44 -4.50
C ALA A 17 -5.78 -6.84 -5.02
N ALA A 18 -5.80 -6.16 -6.17
CA ALA A 18 -4.81 -5.10 -6.36
C ALA A 18 -5.14 -4.09 -5.25
N ALA A 19 -4.28 -4.03 -4.23
CA ALA A 19 -4.43 -3.22 -3.03
C ALA A 19 -5.01 -1.85 -3.42
N VAL A 20 -6.32 -1.72 -3.21
CA VAL A 20 -7.02 -0.50 -3.52
C VAL A 20 -6.48 0.47 -2.49
N ASN A 21 -5.60 1.36 -2.92
CA ASN A 21 -5.34 2.59 -2.22
C ASN A 21 -6.64 3.40 -2.33
N VAL A 22 -7.66 2.99 -1.58
CA VAL A 22 -8.94 3.65 -1.49
C VAL A 22 -8.60 4.97 -0.80
N PRO A 23 -8.72 6.14 -1.47
CA PRO A 23 -8.73 7.38 -0.70
C PRO A 23 -9.86 7.24 0.33
N PRO A 24 -9.59 7.41 1.64
CA PRO A 24 -10.66 7.37 2.62
C PRO A 24 -11.72 8.38 2.15
N ALA A 25 -12.94 7.89 1.99
CA ALA A 25 -14.06 8.57 1.36
C ALA A 25 -14.09 10.05 1.79
N SER A 26 -13.78 10.93 0.84
CA SER A 26 -13.81 12.40 0.93
C SER A 26 -13.23 12.98 2.24
N PRO A 27 -11.98 13.51 2.24
CA PRO A 27 -11.50 14.21 3.41
C PRO A 27 -12.45 15.39 3.66
N ALA A 28 -13.18 15.34 4.77
CA ALA A 28 -13.95 16.47 5.24
C ALA A 28 -13.01 17.67 5.23
N MET A 29 -13.34 18.69 4.41
CA MET A 29 -12.62 19.96 4.33
C MET A 29 -12.49 20.53 5.75
N GLY A 30 -11.42 20.22 6.47
CA GLY A 30 -11.24 20.60 7.87
C GLY A 30 -10.46 19.62 8.75
N SER A 31 -10.32 18.35 8.39
CA SER A 31 -9.50 17.40 9.17
C SER A 31 -8.06 17.37 8.64
N LYS A 32 -7.08 17.39 9.56
CA LYS A 32 -5.63 17.21 9.29
C LYS A 32 -5.36 16.10 8.26
N GLY A 33 -4.26 16.19 7.53
CA GLY A 33 -3.90 15.16 6.55
C GLY A 33 -3.76 13.77 7.20
N VAL A 34 -3.93 12.73 6.40
CA VAL A 34 -4.01 11.34 6.87
C VAL A 34 -2.70 10.63 6.60
N PHE A 35 -2.11 10.04 7.63
CA PHE A 35 -0.96 9.16 7.49
C PHE A 35 -1.34 7.72 7.85
N SER A 36 -0.92 6.74 7.06
CA SER A 36 -1.17 5.32 7.32
C SER A 36 0.04 4.47 7.00
N ILE A 37 0.25 3.43 7.80
CA ILE A 37 1.32 2.44 7.63
C ILE A 37 0.65 1.09 7.39
N ILE A 38 1.15 0.34 6.42
CA ILE A 38 0.71 -1.02 6.11
C ILE A 38 1.90 -1.98 6.08
N ASN A 39 1.68 -3.25 6.41
CA ASN A 39 2.78 -4.19 6.64
C ASN A 39 3.65 -4.47 5.41
N ALA A 40 3.04 -4.56 4.22
CA ALA A 40 3.76 -5.01 3.03
C ALA A 40 3.37 -4.24 1.76
N ALA A 41 4.38 -3.85 0.98
CA ALA A 41 4.18 -3.25 -0.33
C ALA A 41 3.56 -4.24 -1.33
N PRO A 42 2.60 -3.79 -2.16
CA PRO A 42 2.05 -4.59 -3.25
C PRO A 42 3.13 -5.09 -4.21
N SER A 43 2.86 -6.21 -4.86
CA SER A 43 3.77 -6.81 -5.83
C SER A 43 4.13 -5.90 -7.00
N ASP A 44 3.28 -4.93 -7.32
CA ASP A 44 3.44 -3.95 -8.39
C ASP A 44 3.94 -2.58 -7.89
N HIS A 45 4.48 -2.51 -6.66
CA HIS A 45 5.00 -1.26 -6.12
C HIS A 45 6.19 -0.73 -6.95
N LYS A 46 6.13 0.56 -7.33
CA LYS A 46 7.10 1.22 -8.23
C LYS A 46 8.56 1.06 -7.79
N PHE A 47 8.81 1.01 -6.48
CA PHE A 47 10.16 0.92 -5.91
C PHE A 47 10.50 -0.47 -5.36
N LYS A 48 9.77 -1.52 -5.74
CA LYS A 48 9.98 -2.89 -5.23
C LYS A 48 11.40 -3.41 -5.42
N HIS A 49 12.04 -3.08 -6.55
CA HIS A 49 13.39 -3.51 -6.90
C HIS A 49 14.49 -2.52 -6.44
N LEU A 50 14.12 -1.45 -5.76
CA LEU A 50 15.11 -0.54 -5.19
C LEU A 50 15.73 -1.23 -3.98
N PHE A 51 17.00 -1.60 -4.11
CA PHE A 51 17.79 -2.07 -2.99
C PHE A 51 18.27 -0.85 -2.21
N TYR A 52 17.79 -0.69 -0.99
CA TYR A 52 18.42 0.21 -0.04
C TYR A 52 19.75 -0.42 0.39
N GLN A 53 20.84 0.33 0.27
CA GLN A 53 22.11 -0.12 0.85
C GLN A 53 21.91 -0.35 2.35
N CYS A 54 22.58 -1.37 2.89
CA CYS A 54 22.43 -1.86 4.26
C CYS A 54 22.14 -0.70 5.22
N GLY A 55 20.91 -0.63 5.74
CA GLY A 55 20.44 0.51 6.51
C GLY A 55 21.24 0.63 7.80
N ASP A 56 22.19 1.56 7.82
CA ASP A 56 22.88 1.93 9.04
C ASP A 56 21.85 2.35 10.11
N SER A 57 22.19 2.21 11.39
CA SER A 57 21.28 2.58 12.49
C SER A 57 20.75 4.02 12.37
N ALA A 58 21.55 4.92 11.77
CA ALA A 58 21.17 6.29 11.45
C ALA A 58 20.01 6.39 10.45
N PHE A 59 19.94 5.51 9.45
CA PHE A 59 18.83 5.45 8.49
C PHE A 59 17.51 5.18 9.22
N ASN A 60 17.48 4.15 10.07
CA ASN A 60 16.28 3.77 10.81
C ASN A 60 15.82 4.87 11.79
N VAL A 61 16.76 5.59 12.40
CA VAL A 61 16.43 6.75 13.25
C VAL A 61 15.80 7.86 12.42
N ARG A 62 16.40 8.19 11.28
CA ARG A 62 15.92 9.25 10.40
C ARG A 62 14.53 8.93 9.83
N VAL A 63 14.30 7.69 9.43
CA VAL A 63 12.98 7.21 8.96
C VAL A 63 11.93 7.38 10.05
N LYS A 64 12.24 7.03 11.30
CA LYS A 64 11.30 7.25 12.43
C LYS A 64 10.98 8.72 12.68
N GLU A 65 11.95 9.61 12.49
CA GLU A 65 11.72 11.06 12.60
C GLU A 65 10.81 11.57 11.49
N GLU A 66 11.02 11.12 10.25
CA GLU A 66 10.12 11.45 9.12
C GLU A 66 8.69 10.96 9.35
N ILE A 67 8.51 9.73 9.85
CA ILE A 67 7.18 9.20 10.18
C ILE A 67 6.46 10.10 11.20
N LYS A 68 7.17 10.53 12.26
CA LYS A 68 6.60 11.41 13.28
C LYS A 68 6.20 12.77 12.69
N LEU A 69 6.99 13.28 11.74
CA LEU A 69 6.68 14.51 11.03
C LEU A 69 5.41 14.34 10.18
N LEU A 70 5.31 13.26 9.41
CA LEU A 70 4.13 12.95 8.60
C LEU A 70 2.87 12.76 9.46
N GLN A 71 2.98 12.15 10.65
CA GLN A 71 1.83 12.01 11.55
C GLN A 71 1.31 13.34 12.12
N SER A 72 2.18 14.32 12.33
CA SER A 72 1.86 15.54 13.08
C SER A 72 1.59 16.77 12.19
N SER A 73 2.28 16.86 11.04
CA SER A 73 2.37 18.09 10.25
C SER A 73 1.78 17.98 8.85
N LEU A 74 1.04 16.91 8.53
CA LEU A 74 0.42 16.78 7.21
C LEU A 74 -0.66 17.86 6.97
N PRO A 75 -0.56 18.60 5.86
CA PRO A 75 -1.58 19.53 5.42
C PRO A 75 -2.94 18.85 5.19
N PRO A 76 -4.06 19.57 5.35
CA PRO A 76 -5.38 19.04 5.04
C PRO A 76 -5.50 18.66 3.56
N GLY A 77 -6.21 17.57 3.27
CA GLY A 77 -6.42 17.08 1.91
C GLY A 77 -5.29 16.19 1.36
N ILE A 78 -4.20 16.00 2.11
CA ILE A 78 -3.13 15.06 1.75
C ILE A 78 -3.34 13.75 2.51
N TRP A 79 -3.20 12.63 1.81
CA TRP A 79 -3.05 11.31 2.43
C TRP A 79 -1.74 10.65 1.98
N VAL A 80 -1.06 10.02 2.92
CA VAL A 80 0.20 9.32 2.67
C VAL A 80 0.08 7.92 3.26
N THR A 81 0.42 6.93 2.44
CA THR A 81 0.48 5.54 2.84
C THR A 81 1.89 5.04 2.67
N THR A 82 2.41 4.35 3.68
CA THR A 82 3.78 3.83 3.71
C THR A 82 3.80 2.36 4.09
N PHE A 83 4.93 1.69 3.85
CA PHE A 83 5.05 0.24 4.01
C PHE A 83 6.15 -0.12 5.01
N GLU A 84 5.85 -0.96 6.00
CA GLU A 84 6.83 -1.37 7.01
C GLU A 84 7.99 -2.18 6.42
N ASP A 85 7.74 -3.01 5.41
CA ASP A 85 8.76 -3.81 4.72
C ASP A 85 9.79 -2.97 3.94
N ARG A 86 9.60 -1.64 3.87
CA ARG A 86 10.43 -0.70 3.12
C ARG A 86 11.06 0.39 3.98
N MET A 87 10.86 0.36 5.29
CA MET A 87 11.42 1.31 6.26
C MET A 87 12.51 0.68 7.10
#